data_AF-A0A329R8P6-F1
#
_entry.id   AF-A0A329R8P6-F1
#
_cell.length_a   1.000
_cell.length_b   1.000
_cell.length_c   1.000
_cell.angle_alpha   90.00
_cell.angle_beta   90.00
_cell.angle_gamma   90.00
#
_symmetry.space_group_name_H-M   'P 1'
#
loop_
_entity.id
_entity.type
_entity.pdbx_description
1 polymer ?
#
loop_
_entity_poly.entity_id
_entity_poly.type
_entity_poly.pdbx_seq_one_letter_code
_entity_poly.pdbx_strand_id
1 'polypeptide(L)'
;VIVLDNAPAHNQTETRLEEELGVHSDLVLLRMGPYSPMLDPIEGCFSVFKTKVKTFLAAHRQRMFDQGVFLSLTEARMMLLEDAANSSIRCINRHLVTSMALHCQRAMAGALKMEDMQYGT
;
A
#
# COMPACT_ATOMS: atom_id res chain seq x y z
N VAL A 1 0.14 -17.77 -0.62
CA VAL A 1 -0.77 -17.07 -1.55
C VAL A 1 -0.33 -15.62 -1.64
N ILE A 2 -0.15 -15.09 -2.85
CA ILE A 2 0.13 -13.68 -3.12
C ILE A 2 -1.05 -13.14 -3.90
N VAL A 3 -1.60 -12.01 -3.46
CA VAL A 3 -2.72 -11.35 -4.12
C VAL A 3 -2.19 -10.09 -4.78
N LEU A 4 -2.49 -9.90 -6.06
CA LEU A 4 -2.01 -8.77 -6.86
C LEU A 4 -3.20 -8.01 -7.45
N ASP A 5 -3.08 -6.70 -7.48
CA ASP A 5 -3.93 -5.86 -8.33
C ASP A 5 -3.52 -6.00 -9.81
N ASN A 6 -4.15 -5.17 -10.65
CA ASN A 6 -3.92 -5.16 -12.10
C ASN A 6 -3.02 -3.99 -12.54
N ALA A 7 -2.17 -3.46 -11.65
CA ALA A 7 -1.21 -2.44 -12.04
C ALA A 7 -0.30 -2.96 -13.19
N PRO A 8 0.06 -2.12 -14.18
CA PRO A 8 0.92 -2.55 -15.29
C PRO A 8 2.25 -3.17 -14.84
N ALA A 9 2.79 -2.71 -13.71
CA ALA A 9 4.01 -3.25 -13.12
C ALA A 9 3.91 -4.74 -12.73
N HIS A 10 2.69 -5.25 -12.53
CA HIS A 10 2.47 -6.63 -12.14
C HIS A 10 2.20 -7.57 -13.33
N ASN A 11 2.13 -7.08 -14.57
CA ASN A 11 1.67 -7.86 -15.74
C ASN A 11 2.51 -9.11 -16.09
N GLN A 12 3.75 -9.18 -15.62
CA GLN A 12 4.70 -10.28 -15.87
C GLN A 12 4.92 -11.17 -14.65
N THR A 13 4.20 -10.96 -13.55
CA THR A 13 4.55 -11.60 -12.26
C THR A 13 4.51 -13.12 -12.33
N GLU A 14 3.55 -13.71 -13.02
CA GLU A 14 3.44 -15.16 -13.22
C GLU A 14 4.68 -15.72 -13.96
N THR A 15 5.03 -15.12 -15.10
CA THR A 15 6.19 -15.54 -15.90
C THR A 15 7.49 -15.38 -15.11
N ARG A 16 7.67 -14.26 -14.39
CA ARG A 16 8.86 -14.02 -13.56
C ARG A 16 8.96 -15.02 -12.41
N LEU A 17 7.84 -15.37 -11.79
CA LEU A 17 7.82 -16.35 -10.71
C LEU A 17 8.28 -17.73 -11.20
N GLU A 18 7.80 -18.16 -12.38
CA GLU A 18 8.24 -19.42 -13.00
C GLU A 18 9.73 -19.39 -13.38
N GLU A 19 10.22 -18.27 -13.94
CA GLU A 19 11.63 -18.09 -14.29
C GLU A 19 12.56 -18.14 -13.07
N GLU A 20 12.18 -17.49 -11.96
CA GLU A 20 13.04 -17.34 -10.78
C GLU A 20 12.94 -18.50 -9.79
N LEU A 21 11.74 -19.06 -9.60
CA LEU A 21 11.48 -20.09 -8.57
C LEU A 21 11.16 -21.46 -9.16
N GLY A 22 11.04 -21.55 -10.49
CA GLY A 22 10.67 -22.77 -11.20
C GLY A 22 9.16 -23.06 -11.15
N VAL A 23 8.73 -23.95 -12.05
CA VAL A 23 7.33 -24.39 -12.20
C VAL A 23 6.76 -25.06 -10.92
N HIS A 24 7.61 -25.44 -9.97
CA HIS A 24 7.25 -26.13 -8.73
C HIS A 24 7.25 -25.24 -7.49
N SER A 25 7.19 -23.92 -7.64
CA SER A 25 7.02 -23.05 -6.46
C SER A 25 5.66 -23.33 -5.77
N ASP A 26 5.64 -23.45 -4.45
CA ASP A 26 4.40 -23.62 -3.66
C ASP A 26 3.57 -22.31 -3.56
N LEU A 27 3.92 -21.30 -4.36
CA LEU A 27 3.29 -19.99 -4.35
C LEU A 27 2.07 -19.98 -5.26
N VAL A 28 0.92 -19.68 -4.67
CA VAL A 28 -0.32 -19.43 -5.40
C VAL A 28 -0.48 -17.94 -5.64
N LEU A 29 -0.50 -17.51 -6.90
CA LEU A 29 -0.83 -16.15 -7.31
C LEU A 29 -2.34 -16.00 -7.53
N LEU A 30 -2.93 -14.94 -7.00
CA LEU A 30 -4.32 -14.56 -7.23
C LEU A 30 -4.39 -13.14 -7.79
N ARG A 31 -5.19 -12.96 -8.85
CA ARG A 31 -5.48 -11.64 -9.44
C ARG A 31 -6.81 -11.11 -8.93
N MET A 32 -6.80 -9.87 -8.47
CA MET A 32 -8.04 -9.18 -8.16
C MET A 32 -8.77 -8.75 -9.44
N GLY A 33 -10.08 -8.55 -9.36
CA GLY A 33 -10.83 -7.88 -10.41
C GLY A 33 -10.33 -6.43 -10.61
N PRO A 34 -10.41 -5.86 -11.82
CA PRO A 34 -10.13 -4.45 -12.04
C PRO A 34 -10.94 -3.55 -11.09
N TYR A 35 -10.37 -2.40 -10.71
CA TYR A 35 -11.05 -1.37 -9.91
C TYR A 35 -11.71 -1.89 -8.62
N SER A 36 -11.08 -2.86 -7.93
CA SER A 36 -11.60 -3.48 -6.72
C SER A 36 -10.81 -3.15 -5.44
N PRO A 37 -10.48 -1.88 -5.13
CA PRO A 37 -9.63 -1.54 -3.99
C PRO A 37 -10.26 -1.86 -2.62
N MET A 38 -11.58 -2.05 -2.55
CA MET A 38 -12.29 -2.49 -1.34
C MET A 38 -11.91 -3.91 -0.91
N LEU A 39 -11.42 -4.71 -1.87
CA LEU A 39 -10.96 -6.07 -1.66
C LEU A 39 -9.46 -6.14 -1.38
N ASP A 40 -8.76 -4.99 -1.39
CA ASP A 40 -7.34 -4.89 -1.11
C ASP A 40 -7.06 -4.34 0.31
N PRO A 41 -6.66 -5.19 1.27
CA PRO A 41 -6.40 -4.73 2.63
C PRO A 41 -5.19 -3.80 2.74
N ILE A 42 -4.29 -3.76 1.75
CA ILE A 42 -3.15 -2.85 1.79
C ILE A 42 -3.58 -1.38 1.65
N GLU A 43 -4.67 -1.11 0.92
CA GLU A 43 -5.20 0.24 0.73
C GLU A 43 -5.62 0.88 2.06
N GLY A 44 -6.32 0.10 2.91
CA GLY A 44 -6.69 0.53 4.25
C GLY A 44 -5.47 0.77 5.15
N CYS A 45 -4.48 -0.12 5.09
CA CYS A 45 -3.22 0.04 5.82
C CYS A 45 -2.47 1.31 5.39
N PHE A 46 -2.40 1.56 4.08
CA PHE A 46 -1.77 2.74 3.49
C PHE A 46 -2.52 4.02 3.80
N SER A 47 -3.85 3.99 3.94
CA SER A 47 -4.62 5.15 4.41
C SER A 47 -4.18 5.61 5.81
N VAL A 48 -4.04 4.66 6.74
CA VAL A 48 -3.55 4.94 8.11
C VAL A 48 -2.10 5.42 8.08
N PHE A 49 -1.23 4.76 7.31
CA PHE A 49 0.16 5.14 7.16
C PHE A 49 0.32 6.56 6.58
N LYS A 50 -0.39 6.87 5.49
CA LYS A 50 -0.41 8.21 4.87
C LYS A 50 -0.86 9.28 5.87
N THR A 51 -1.83 8.97 6.73
CA THR A 51 -2.26 9.90 7.79
C THR A 51 -1.11 10.21 8.76
N LYS A 52 -0.35 9.19 9.21
CA LYS A 52 0.81 9.38 10.08
C LYS A 52 1.94 10.16 9.41
N VAL A 53 2.23 9.85 8.14
CA VAL A 53 3.20 10.61 7.34
C VAL A 53 2.78 12.08 7.22
N LYS A 54 1.51 12.37 6.90
CA LYS A 54 1.00 13.75 6.84
C LYS A 54 1.13 14.48 8.18
N THR A 55 0.83 13.82 9.30
CA THR A 55 1.03 14.42 10.63
C THR A 55 2.50 14.74 10.89
N PHE A 56 3.42 13.83 10.56
CA PHE A 56 4.85 14.07 10.69
C PHE A 56 5.31 15.26 9.84
N LEU A 57 4.91 15.31 8.56
CA LEU A 57 5.26 16.41 7.65
C LEU A 57 4.71 17.75 8.13
N ALA A 58 3.48 17.76 8.67
CA ALA A 58 2.89 18.97 9.25
C ALA A 58 3.69 19.49 10.46
N ALA A 59 4.17 18.60 11.33
CA ALA A 59 5.02 18.96 12.46
C ALA A 59 6.42 19.44 12.05
N HIS A 60 6.90 19.05 10.86
CA HIS A 60 8.21 19.40 10.32
C HIS A 60 8.11 20.34 9.11
N ARG A 61 7.04 21.14 9.02
CA ARG A 61 6.73 21.97 7.85
C ARG A 61 7.87 22.90 7.44
N GLN A 62 8.66 23.40 8.39
CA GLN A 62 9.84 24.23 8.14
C GLN A 62 10.85 23.54 7.22
N ARG A 63 11.07 22.22 7.39
CA ARG A 63 12.01 21.43 6.58
C ARG A 63 11.57 21.32 5.12
N MET A 64 10.30 21.61 4.79
CA MET A 64 9.82 21.58 3.40
C MET A 64 10.36 22.74 2.55
N PHE A 65 10.82 23.82 3.18
CA PHE A 65 11.30 25.03 2.51
C PHE A 65 12.80 25.27 2.75
N ASP A 66 13.46 24.39 3.49
CA ASP A 66 14.87 24.48 3.79
C ASP A 66 15.64 23.45 2.96
N GLN A 67 16.54 23.94 2.11
CA GLN A 67 17.45 23.08 1.35
C GLN A 67 18.57 22.51 2.23
N GLY A 68 18.96 23.23 3.30
CA GLY A 68 20.06 22.84 4.17
C GLY A 68 21.34 22.51 3.40
N VAL A 69 21.83 21.28 3.61
CA VAL A 69 23.08 20.76 3.02
C VAL A 69 22.89 20.03 1.69
N PHE A 70 21.65 19.88 1.21
CA PHE A 70 21.35 19.10 0.01
C PHE A 70 21.58 19.90 -1.28
N LEU A 71 21.74 19.20 -2.41
CA LEU A 71 21.98 19.86 -3.71
C LEU A 71 20.74 20.55 -4.27
N SER A 72 19.55 20.12 -3.83
CA SER A 72 18.29 20.74 -4.24
C SER A 72 17.21 20.61 -3.16
N LEU A 73 16.17 21.45 -3.26
CA LEU A 73 14.97 21.31 -2.45
C LEU A 73 14.25 19.96 -2.68
N THR A 74 14.33 19.39 -3.88
CA THR A 74 13.74 18.07 -4.17
C THR A 74 14.42 16.98 -3.34
N GLU A 75 15.75 16.98 -3.30
CA GLU A 75 16.53 16.02 -2.51
C GLU A 75 16.25 16.18 -1.00
N ALA A 76 16.26 17.42 -0.50
CA ALA A 76 15.90 17.70 0.90
C ALA A 76 14.49 17.19 1.27
N ARG A 77 13.53 17.36 0.37
CA ARG A 77 12.14 16.89 0.55
C ARG A 77 12.01 15.37 0.46
N MET A 78 12.79 14.71 -0.40
CA MET A 78 12.83 13.25 -0.47
C MET A 78 13.36 12.66 0.84
N MET A 79 14.45 13.22 1.39
CA MET A 79 14.96 12.82 2.70
C MET A 79 13.93 13.05 3.82
N LEU A 80 13.24 14.20 3.81
CA LEU A 80 12.17 14.45 4.77
C LEU A 80 11.02 13.43 4.65
N LEU A 81 10.65 13.04 3.42
CA LEU A 81 9.60 12.06 3.18
C LEU A 81 10.02 10.66 3.65
N GLU A 82 11.29 10.29 3.45
CA GLU A 82 11.86 9.04 3.97
C GLU A 82 11.87 9.02 5.51
N ASP A 83 12.30 10.10 6.16
CA ASP A 83 12.23 10.25 7.62
C ASP A 83 10.79 10.10 8.12
N ALA A 84 9.83 10.72 7.42
CA ALA A 84 8.42 10.66 7.76
C ALA A 84 7.87 9.23 7.62
N ALA A 85 8.26 8.52 6.56
CA ALA A 85 7.91 7.12 6.33
C ALA A 85 8.49 6.21 7.41
N ASN A 86 9.79 6.32 7.69
CA ASN A 86 10.49 5.53 8.71
C ASN A 86 9.92 5.75 10.12
N SER A 87 9.58 7.00 10.44
CA SER A 87 8.93 7.34 11.72
C SER A 87 7.50 6.81 11.82
N SER A 88 6.81 6.66 10.68
CA SER A 88 5.39 6.31 10.63
C SER A 88 5.12 4.82 10.45
N ILE A 89 6.07 4.06 9.85
CA ILE A 89 5.83 2.67 9.39
C ILE A 89 5.34 1.73 10.51
N ARG A 90 5.73 2.01 11.76
CA ARG A 90 5.29 1.25 12.94
C ARG A 90 3.78 1.27 13.17
N CYS A 91 3.03 2.16 12.53
CA CYS A 91 1.56 2.12 12.58
C CYS A 91 0.99 0.90 11.84
N ILE A 92 1.72 0.34 10.86
CA ILE A 92 1.36 -0.91 10.18
C ILE A 92 1.81 -2.08 11.06
N ASN A 93 1.03 -2.35 12.10
CA ASN A 93 1.23 -3.48 12.98
C ASN A 93 0.26 -4.63 12.67
N ARG A 94 0.50 -5.79 13.27
CA ARG A 94 -0.34 -6.99 13.08
C ARG A 94 -1.82 -6.71 13.31
N HIS A 95 -2.17 -5.93 14.33
CA HIS A 95 -3.56 -5.61 14.63
C HIS A 95 -4.22 -4.80 13.51
N LEU A 96 -3.53 -3.79 12.96
CA LEU A 96 -4.03 -3.02 11.83
C LEU A 96 -4.25 -3.92 10.61
N VAL A 97 -3.24 -4.72 10.26
CA VAL A 97 -3.30 -5.62 9.09
C VAL A 97 -4.46 -6.60 9.22
N THR A 98 -4.63 -7.25 10.38
CA THR A 98 -5.76 -8.16 10.62
C THR A 98 -7.10 -7.42 10.55
N SER A 99 -7.20 -6.20 11.10
CA SER A 99 -8.42 -5.40 11.02
C SER A 99 -8.79 -5.06 9.58
N MET A 100 -7.81 -4.65 8.74
CA MET A 100 -8.06 -4.33 7.33
C MET A 100 -8.42 -5.57 6.52
N ALA A 101 -7.79 -6.72 6.78
CA ALA A 101 -8.17 -7.99 6.15
C ALA A 101 -9.63 -8.38 6.48
N LEU A 102 -10.05 -8.25 7.75
CA LEU A 102 -11.44 -8.48 8.15
C LEU A 102 -12.41 -7.47 7.54
N HIS A 103 -11.98 -6.22 7.36
CA HIS A 103 -12.77 -5.19 6.68
C HIS A 103 -13.01 -5.57 5.20
N CYS A 104 -11.95 -5.94 4.47
CA CYS A 104 -12.06 -6.40 3.08
C CYS A 104 -12.90 -7.67 2.94
N GLN A 105 -12.81 -8.60 3.89
CA GLN A 105 -13.65 -9.80 3.91
C GLN A 105 -15.15 -9.45 3.94
N ARG A 106 -15.55 -8.39 4.64
CA ARG A 106 -16.96 -7.95 4.67
C ARG A 106 -17.41 -7.41 3.32
N ALA A 107 -16.52 -6.72 2.59
CA ALA A 107 -16.80 -6.24 1.25
C ALA A 107 -17.01 -7.38 0.24
N MET A 108 -16.38 -8.55 0.45
CA MET A 108 -16.59 -9.72 -0.42
C MET A 108 -18.06 -10.14 -0.52
N ALA A 109 -18.85 -9.98 0.54
CA ALA A 109 -20.27 -10.32 0.51
C ALA A 109 -21.05 -9.43 -0.47
N GLY A 110 -20.72 -8.13 -0.53
CA GLY A 110 -21.28 -7.20 -1.51
C GLY A 110 -20.82 -7.53 -2.93
N ALA A 111 -19.52 -7.82 -3.10
CA ALA A 111 -18.96 -8.23 -4.38
C ALA A 111 -19.64 -9.49 -4.96
N LEU A 112 -19.88 -10.52 -4.12
CA LEU A 112 -20.55 -11.76 -4.54
C LEU A 112 -22.02 -11.54 -4.94
N LYS A 113 -22.66 -10.52 -4.37
CA LYS A 113 -24.04 -10.13 -4.70
C LYS A 113 -24.12 -9.12 -5.85
N MET A 114 -22.98 -8.71 -6.42
CA MET A 114 -22.91 -7.64 -7.41
C MET A 114 -23.49 -6.32 -6.91
N GLU A 115 -23.36 -6.05 -5.61
CA GLU A 115 -23.75 -4.78 -4.99
C GLU A 115 -22.69 -3.71 -5.26
N ASP A 116 -23.13 -2.47 -5.49
CA ASP A 116 -22.22 -1.33 -5.58
C ASP A 116 -21.53 -1.11 -4.23
N MET A 117 -20.20 -1.24 -4.22
CA MET A 117 -19.37 -1.05 -3.03
C MET A 117 -18.78 0.36 -3.00
N GLN A 118 -18.88 1.01 -1.84
CA GLN A 118 -18.31 2.35 -1.65
C GLN A 118 -16.80 2.27 -1.41
N TYR A 119 -16.04 3.17 -2.06
CA TYR A 119 -14.63 3.36 -1.77
C TYR A 119 -14.43 4.49 -0.76
N GLY A 120 -13.73 4.20 0.34
CA GLY A 120 -13.43 5.20 1.35
C GLY A 120 -14.66 5.65 2.15
N THR A 121 -14.39 6.46 3.17
CA THR A 121 -15.37 7.17 4.02
C THR A 121 -14.94 8.60 4.13
#